data_AF-A0A1Y1KAN7-F1
#
_entry.id   AF-A0A1Y1KAN7-F1
#
_cell.length_a   1.000
_cell.length_b   1.000
_cell.length_c   1.000
_cell.angle_alpha   90.00
_cell.angle_beta   90.00
_cell.angle_gamma   90.00
#
_symmetry.space_group_name_H-M   'P 1'
#
loop_
_entity.id
_entity.type
_entity.pdbx_description
1 polymer ?
#
loop_
_entity_poly.entity_id
_entity_poly.type
_entity_poly.pdbx_seq_one_letter_code
_entity_poly.pdbx_strand_id
1 'polypeptide(L)'
;NSQVEQGQIHVQGIQPSTTKSKRPVVEEAQEICDESGSNSQVEQGRTHVKGLTRICTSKSPWTTCEKEAALKYFDQYLQKNTIPSLSEICDKIPHIDGLSSRSPTSIRLWLHNRLVKQRNFSPNSTPCRGSGSKPRWTNSMKEKLYKYFEHYLSNNTLPGSVECRQVIEQEPEYRTLTEAALKTAVANENKRIRKVYHV
;
A
#
# COMPACT_ATOMS: atom_id res chain seq x y z
N ASN A 1 -11.29 76.12 21.39
CA ASN A 1 -11.72 75.84 20.01
C ASN A 1 -11.45 74.40 19.67
N SER A 2 -12.44 73.75 19.03
CA SER A 2 -12.41 72.40 18.47
C SER A 2 -12.77 71.24 19.41
N GLN A 3 -14.07 70.99 19.50
CA GLN A 3 -14.60 69.61 19.53
C GLN A 3 -15.67 69.52 18.44
N VAL A 4 -15.43 68.65 17.47
CA VAL A 4 -16.32 68.35 16.34
C VAL A 4 -16.80 66.91 16.49
N GLU A 5 -18.07 66.75 16.11
CA GLU A 5 -19.00 65.63 16.23
C GLU A 5 -18.45 64.22 15.96
N GLN A 6 -18.92 63.27 16.77
CA GLN A 6 -18.91 61.85 16.43
C GLN A 6 -20.20 61.49 15.68
N GLY A 7 -20.05 61.13 14.41
CA GLY A 7 -21.11 60.61 13.55
C GLY A 7 -21.35 59.13 13.80
N GLN A 8 -22.63 58.81 14.00
CA GLN A 8 -23.23 57.50 14.14
C GLN A 8 -23.54 56.93 12.75
N ILE A 9 -23.15 55.68 12.45
CA ILE A 9 -23.63 54.97 11.25
C ILE A 9 -24.09 53.56 11.60
N HIS A 10 -25.39 53.35 11.37
CA HIS A 10 -26.16 52.13 11.51
C HIS A 10 -26.21 51.41 10.16
N VAL A 11 -25.84 50.14 10.09
CA VAL A 11 -26.20 49.26 8.95
C VAL A 11 -26.55 47.86 9.45
N GLN A 12 -27.76 47.45 9.07
CA GLN A 12 -28.44 46.16 9.24
C GLN A 12 -27.64 45.04 8.53
N GLY A 13 -27.55 43.80 9.02
CA GLY A 13 -28.66 42.86 9.20
C GLY A 13 -28.75 41.92 7.99
N ILE A 14 -28.04 40.78 8.01
CA ILE A 14 -28.29 39.65 7.11
C ILE A 14 -28.31 38.37 7.94
N GLN A 15 -29.47 37.73 7.97
CA GLN A 15 -29.69 36.40 8.55
C GLN A 15 -29.39 35.29 7.54
N PRO A 16 -28.91 34.11 7.96
CA PRO A 16 -29.09 32.88 7.21
C PRO A 16 -30.33 32.12 7.69
N SER A 17 -31.30 32.02 6.78
CA SER A 17 -32.55 31.27 6.92
C SER A 17 -32.33 29.75 6.94
N THR A 18 -33.09 29.09 7.80
CA THR A 18 -33.30 27.64 7.91
C THR A 18 -34.05 27.06 6.71
N THR A 19 -33.83 25.79 6.37
CA THR A 19 -34.92 24.82 6.13
C THR A 19 -34.44 23.36 6.20
N LYS A 20 -35.12 22.57 7.04
CA LYS A 20 -35.24 21.09 6.99
C LYS A 20 -35.85 20.67 5.64
N SER A 21 -35.62 19.42 5.18
CA SER A 21 -36.70 18.40 5.03
C SER A 21 -36.28 17.16 4.21
N LYS A 22 -36.67 15.99 4.76
CA LYS A 22 -37.10 14.72 4.12
C LYS A 22 -36.09 13.80 3.41
N ARG A 23 -35.89 12.63 4.05
CA ARG A 23 -35.74 11.32 3.40
C ARG A 23 -36.96 11.01 2.51
N PRO A 24 -36.78 10.09 1.56
CA PRO A 24 -37.64 8.92 1.55
C PRO A 24 -36.85 7.59 1.60
N VAL A 25 -37.41 6.67 2.39
CA VAL A 25 -37.38 5.19 2.26
C VAL A 25 -38.05 4.86 0.92
N VAL A 26 -37.59 3.94 0.08
CA VAL A 26 -37.72 2.46 -0.02
C VAL A 26 -36.71 2.03 -1.14
N GLU A 27 -36.22 0.82 -1.35
CA GLU A 27 -36.95 -0.42 -1.66
C GLU A 27 -35.93 -1.58 -1.82
N GLU A 28 -36.40 -2.79 -1.56
CA GLU A 28 -35.74 -4.08 -1.72
C GLU A 28 -35.10 -4.31 -3.09
N ALA A 29 -33.94 -4.97 -3.09
CA ALA A 29 -33.54 -5.85 -4.18
C ALA A 29 -32.87 -7.09 -3.58
N GLN A 30 -33.67 -8.15 -3.45
CA GLN A 30 -33.19 -9.51 -3.32
C GLN A 30 -32.54 -9.91 -4.65
N GLU A 31 -31.31 -10.42 -4.61
CA GLU A 31 -30.76 -11.12 -5.76
C GLU A 31 -30.18 -12.47 -5.32
N ILE A 32 -30.68 -13.49 -6.00
CA ILE A 32 -30.60 -14.93 -5.74
C ILE A 32 -29.23 -15.44 -6.19
N CYS A 33 -28.65 -16.36 -5.41
CA CYS A 33 -27.40 -17.03 -5.75
C CYS A 33 -27.73 -18.33 -6.51
N ASP A 34 -27.30 -18.41 -7.78
CA ASP A 34 -27.36 -19.67 -8.57
C ASP A 34 -25.97 -20.34 -8.67
N GLU A 35 -26.02 -21.67 -8.58
CA GLU A 35 -24.92 -22.63 -8.47
C GLU A 35 -24.29 -23.07 -9.81
N SER A 36 -23.17 -23.80 -9.67
CA SER A 36 -22.60 -24.82 -10.57
C SER A 36 -21.41 -24.36 -11.44
N GLY A 37 -20.27 -25.07 -11.52
CA GLY A 37 -19.88 -26.38 -11.01
C GLY A 37 -18.40 -26.65 -11.32
N SER A 38 -17.80 -27.51 -10.49
CA SER A 38 -16.38 -27.93 -10.46
C SER A 38 -16.00 -28.89 -11.59
N ASN A 39 -14.71 -28.98 -11.98
CA ASN A 39 -13.91 -30.20 -11.71
C ASN A 39 -12.39 -30.02 -11.93
N SER A 40 -11.62 -30.77 -11.14
CA SER A 40 -10.16 -30.78 -11.01
C SER A 40 -9.48 -31.80 -11.94
N GLN A 41 -8.20 -31.60 -12.26
CA GLN A 41 -7.19 -32.67 -12.15
C GLN A 41 -5.74 -32.13 -12.13
N VAL A 42 -4.88 -32.97 -11.55
CA VAL A 42 -3.58 -32.75 -10.91
C VAL A 42 -2.42 -32.88 -11.92
N GLU A 43 -1.33 -32.11 -11.76
CA GLU A 43 0.06 -32.61 -11.95
C GLU A 43 1.10 -31.66 -11.32
N GLN A 44 2.13 -32.24 -10.71
CA GLN A 44 3.19 -31.58 -9.95
C GLN A 44 4.38 -31.24 -10.86
N GLY A 45 4.83 -29.98 -10.86
CA GLY A 45 6.06 -29.57 -11.54
C GLY A 45 6.26 -28.05 -11.51
N ARG A 46 7.14 -27.55 -10.62
CA ARG A 46 7.48 -26.13 -10.56
C ARG A 46 8.48 -25.75 -11.64
N THR A 47 7.95 -25.34 -12.78
CA THR A 47 8.64 -24.50 -13.78
C THR A 47 7.79 -23.27 -14.02
N HIS A 48 8.35 -22.06 -13.93
CA HIS A 48 7.62 -20.83 -14.25
C HIS A 48 7.27 -20.84 -15.75
N VAL A 49 6.05 -21.25 -16.07
CA VAL A 49 5.54 -21.35 -17.43
C VAL A 49 5.41 -19.94 -18.01
N LYS A 50 6.19 -19.65 -19.06
CA LYS A 50 5.94 -18.48 -19.93
C LYS A 50 4.52 -18.63 -20.46
N GLY A 51 3.62 -17.72 -20.08
CA GLY A 51 2.23 -17.72 -20.53
C GLY A 51 1.19 -17.98 -19.44
N LEU A 52 1.58 -18.19 -18.18
CA LEU A 52 0.62 -18.20 -17.08
C LEU A 52 0.15 -16.76 -16.80
N THR A 53 -0.85 -16.30 -17.54
CA THR A 53 -1.60 -15.10 -17.18
C THR A 53 -2.10 -15.30 -15.76
N ARG A 54 -1.70 -14.40 -14.87
CA ARG A 54 -2.19 -14.39 -13.50
C ARG A 54 -3.70 -14.19 -13.61
N ILE A 55 -4.49 -15.23 -13.37
CA ILE A 55 -5.95 -15.12 -13.25
C ILE A 55 -6.19 -14.33 -11.97
N CYS A 56 -6.07 -13.01 -12.08
CA CYS A 56 -6.55 -12.08 -11.10
C CYS A 56 -8.06 -12.05 -11.30
N THR A 57 -8.77 -12.92 -10.59
CA THR A 57 -10.21 -12.71 -10.41
C THR A 57 -10.41 -11.29 -9.85
N SER A 58 -11.54 -10.67 -10.20
CA SER A 58 -11.86 -9.33 -9.73
C SER A 58 -11.71 -9.31 -8.21
N LYS A 59 -10.89 -8.39 -7.70
CA LYS A 59 -10.68 -8.25 -6.26
C LYS A 59 -11.97 -7.70 -5.67
N SER A 60 -12.83 -8.59 -5.17
CA SER A 60 -14.05 -8.16 -4.50
C SER A 60 -13.65 -7.34 -3.26
N PRO A 61 -14.12 -6.08 -3.13
CA PRO A 61 -13.85 -5.27 -1.96
C PRO A 61 -14.54 -5.87 -0.74
N TRP A 62 -13.93 -5.71 0.45
CA TRP A 62 -14.56 -6.15 1.69
C TRP A 62 -15.77 -5.27 2.01
N THR A 63 -16.95 -5.87 2.03
CA THR A 63 -18.20 -5.21 2.42
C THR A 63 -18.23 -4.93 3.92
N THR A 64 -19.16 -4.08 4.37
CA THR A 64 -19.31 -3.79 5.81
C THR A 64 -19.78 -5.02 6.56
N CYS A 65 -20.75 -5.76 6.01
CA CYS A 65 -21.26 -7.00 6.60
C CYS A 65 -20.16 -8.06 6.79
N GLU A 66 -19.32 -8.27 5.77
CA GLU A 66 -18.18 -9.19 5.85
C GLU A 66 -17.20 -8.81 6.97
N LYS A 67 -16.90 -7.51 7.10
CA LYS A 67 -16.00 -7.02 8.16
C LYS A 67 -16.61 -7.24 9.53
N GLU A 68 -17.90 -6.96 9.70
CA GLU A 68 -18.60 -7.16 10.97
C GLU A 68 -18.66 -8.64 11.35
N ALA A 69 -18.98 -9.52 10.40
CA ALA A 69 -18.96 -10.97 10.61
C ALA A 69 -17.55 -11.47 11.00
N ALA A 70 -16.51 -11.01 10.30
CA ALA A 70 -15.13 -11.35 10.62
C ALA A 70 -14.69 -10.81 11.99
N LEU A 71 -15.07 -9.58 12.34
CA LEU A 71 -14.77 -9.01 13.65
C LEU A 71 -15.47 -9.78 14.76
N LYS A 72 -16.76 -10.09 14.59
CA LYS A 72 -17.55 -10.82 15.59
C LYS A 72 -17.01 -12.23 15.82
N TYR A 73 -16.72 -12.95 14.74
CA TYR A 73 -16.30 -14.35 14.84
C TYR A 73 -14.86 -14.49 15.35
N PHE A 74 -13.94 -13.67 14.83
CA PHE A 74 -12.53 -13.76 15.16
C PHE A 74 -12.10 -12.80 16.29
N ASP A 75 -13.03 -12.18 17.03
CA ASP A 75 -12.72 -11.21 18.08
C ASP A 75 -11.72 -11.79 19.09
N GLN A 76 -11.94 -13.02 19.57
CA GLN A 76 -11.03 -13.66 20.53
C GLN A 76 -9.59 -13.77 20.01
N TYR A 77 -9.40 -14.04 18.72
CA TYR A 77 -8.08 -14.10 18.10
C TYR A 77 -7.46 -12.71 18.00
N LEU A 78 -8.27 -11.70 17.66
CA LEU A 78 -7.85 -10.30 17.60
C LEU A 78 -7.44 -9.76 18.98
N GLN A 79 -8.22 -10.04 20.03
CA GLN A 79 -7.89 -9.68 21.41
C GLN A 79 -6.59 -10.34 21.89
N LYS A 80 -6.37 -11.61 21.53
CA LYS A 80 -5.16 -12.36 21.88
C LYS A 80 -3.94 -11.98 21.02
N ASN A 81 -4.08 -11.08 20.04
CA ASN A 81 -3.05 -10.77 19.03
C ASN A 81 -2.52 -12.03 18.31
N THR A 82 -3.39 -13.00 18.04
CA THR A 82 -3.06 -14.25 17.36
C THR A 82 -3.84 -14.39 16.06
N ILE A 83 -3.31 -15.17 15.13
CA ILE A 83 -3.97 -15.47 13.86
C ILE A 83 -4.35 -16.94 13.86
N PRO A 84 -5.63 -17.29 13.60
CA PRO A 84 -6.03 -18.68 13.49
C PRO A 84 -5.26 -19.37 12.36
N SER A 85 -5.00 -20.67 12.54
CA SER A 85 -4.38 -21.49 11.50
C SER A 85 -5.28 -21.56 10.26
N LEU A 86 -4.67 -21.87 9.11
CA LEU A 86 -5.46 -21.96 7.88
C LEU A 86 -6.49 -23.09 7.94
N SER A 87 -6.17 -24.19 8.62
CA SER A 87 -7.10 -25.31 8.84
C SER A 87 -8.32 -24.87 9.64
N GLU A 88 -8.12 -24.21 10.78
CA GLU A 88 -9.23 -23.67 11.59
C GLU A 88 -10.10 -22.72 10.78
N ILE A 89 -9.49 -21.87 9.95
CA ILE A 89 -10.23 -20.95 9.08
C ILE A 89 -11.04 -21.72 8.04
N CYS A 90 -10.46 -22.73 7.36
CA CYS A 90 -11.17 -23.57 6.40
C CYS A 90 -12.37 -24.29 7.02
N ASP A 91 -12.22 -24.83 8.22
CA ASP A 91 -13.26 -25.60 8.90
C ASP A 91 -14.42 -24.71 9.37
N LYS A 92 -14.16 -23.43 9.67
CA LYS A 92 -15.15 -22.52 10.24
C LYS A 92 -15.84 -21.64 9.20
N ILE A 93 -15.18 -21.25 8.12
CA ILE A 93 -15.73 -20.34 7.09
C ILE A 93 -17.10 -20.75 6.55
N PRO A 94 -17.36 -22.02 6.20
CA PRO A 94 -18.66 -22.43 5.65
C PRO A 94 -19.83 -22.16 6.60
N HIS A 95 -19.56 -22.00 7.89
CA HIS A 95 -20.55 -21.78 8.94
C HIS A 95 -20.66 -20.33 9.38
N ILE A 96 -19.98 -19.39 8.71
CA ILE A 96 -20.02 -17.96 9.04
C ILE A 96 -20.73 -17.21 7.93
N ASP A 97 -21.93 -16.73 8.26
CA ASP A 97 -22.74 -15.93 7.34
C ASP A 97 -21.97 -14.70 6.85
N GLY A 98 -21.99 -14.50 5.54
CA GLY A 98 -21.29 -13.40 4.87
C GLY A 98 -19.81 -13.66 4.60
N LEU A 99 -19.18 -14.70 5.17
CA LEU A 99 -17.76 -15.04 4.90
C LEU A 99 -17.57 -16.28 4.03
N SER A 100 -18.63 -17.06 3.80
CA SER A 100 -18.59 -18.31 3.02
C SER A 100 -18.08 -18.13 1.58
N SER A 101 -18.30 -16.95 0.97
CA SER A 101 -17.84 -16.62 -0.38
C SER A 101 -16.35 -16.24 -0.46
N ARG A 102 -15.68 -16.07 0.69
CA ARG A 102 -14.28 -15.63 0.74
C ARG A 102 -13.34 -16.83 0.86
N SER A 103 -12.21 -16.74 0.17
CA SER A 103 -11.16 -17.73 0.34
C SER A 103 -10.59 -17.67 1.77
N PRO A 104 -10.28 -18.83 2.38
CA PRO A 104 -9.60 -18.90 3.69
C PRO A 104 -8.34 -18.05 3.76
N THR A 105 -7.56 -18.04 2.68
CA THR A 105 -6.34 -17.23 2.56
C THR A 105 -6.64 -15.73 2.59
N SER A 106 -7.71 -15.28 1.92
CA SER A 106 -8.13 -13.86 1.95
C SER A 106 -8.56 -13.43 3.34
N ILE A 107 -9.30 -14.26 4.07
CA ILE A 107 -9.73 -13.98 5.45
C ILE A 107 -8.51 -13.91 6.37
N ARG A 108 -7.60 -14.89 6.29
CA ARG A 108 -6.36 -14.89 7.06
C ARG A 108 -5.52 -13.64 6.82
N LEU A 109 -5.37 -13.24 5.55
CA LEU A 109 -4.65 -12.02 5.17
C LEU A 109 -5.32 -10.77 5.74
N TRP A 110 -6.66 -10.71 5.71
CA TRP A 110 -7.40 -9.59 6.27
C TRP A 110 -7.22 -9.49 7.79
N LEU A 111 -7.32 -10.60 8.52
CA LEU A 111 -7.07 -10.65 9.96
C LEU A 111 -5.65 -10.20 10.32
N HIS A 112 -4.64 -10.67 9.57
CA HIS A 112 -3.27 -10.22 9.72
C HIS A 112 -3.16 -8.69 9.56
N ASN A 113 -3.73 -8.14 8.49
CA ASN A 113 -3.69 -6.70 8.24
C ASN A 113 -4.44 -5.91 9.31
N ARG A 114 -5.52 -6.46 9.88
CA ARG A 114 -6.26 -5.86 10.98
C ARG A 114 -5.42 -5.78 12.25
N LEU A 115 -4.72 -6.85 12.62
CA LEU A 115 -3.79 -6.88 13.76
C LEU A 115 -2.64 -5.87 13.56
N VAL A 116 -2.04 -5.83 12.37
CA VAL A 116 -0.96 -4.87 12.06
C VAL A 116 -1.46 -3.42 12.23
N LYS A 117 -2.68 -3.12 11.76
CA LYS A 117 -3.30 -1.81 11.98
C LYS A 117 -3.52 -1.53 13.47
N GLN A 118 -4.11 -2.47 14.22
CA GLN A 118 -4.33 -2.31 15.66
C GLN A 118 -3.03 -2.02 16.41
N ARG A 119 -1.94 -2.74 16.06
CA ARG A 119 -0.63 -2.47 16.63
C ARG A 119 -0.19 -1.04 16.33
N ASN A 120 -0.19 -0.61 15.07
CA ASN A 120 0.28 0.73 14.67
C ASN A 120 -0.55 1.90 15.24
N PHE A 121 -1.80 1.66 15.63
CA PHE A 121 -2.66 2.66 16.27
C PHE A 121 -2.61 2.62 17.80
N SER A 122 -1.88 1.66 18.40
CA SER A 122 -1.67 1.65 19.85
C SER A 122 -0.67 2.76 20.23
N PRO A 123 -1.00 3.65 21.18
CA PRO A 123 -0.16 4.80 21.55
C PRO A 123 1.21 4.39 22.11
N ASN A 124 1.36 3.13 22.54
CA ASN A 124 2.61 2.58 23.06
C ASN A 124 3.34 1.68 22.07
N SER A 125 2.83 1.52 20.85
CA SER A 125 3.56 0.75 19.84
C SER A 125 4.69 1.61 19.27
N THR A 126 5.93 1.21 19.54
CA THR A 126 7.03 1.62 18.66
C THR A 126 6.69 1.05 17.29
N PRO A 127 6.57 1.88 16.23
CA PRO A 127 6.32 1.33 14.91
C PRO A 127 7.47 0.38 14.62
N CYS A 128 7.19 -0.92 14.50
CA CYS A 128 8.11 -1.84 13.88
C CYS A 128 8.16 -1.44 12.40
N ARG A 129 8.89 -0.36 12.09
CA ARG A 129 9.28 -0.03 10.73
C ARG A 129 10.07 -1.25 10.28
N GLY A 130 9.44 -2.07 9.45
CA GLY A 130 10.14 -3.14 8.77
C GLY A 130 11.44 -2.58 8.22
N SER A 131 12.53 -3.30 8.49
CA SER A 131 13.85 -3.20 7.88
C SER A 131 13.87 -2.23 6.69
N GLY A 132 14.51 -1.07 6.89
CA GLY A 132 14.87 -0.07 5.88
C GLY A 132 14.01 -0.04 4.64
N SER A 133 13.04 0.88 4.59
CA SER A 133 12.47 1.35 3.31
C SER A 133 13.63 1.56 2.34
N LYS A 134 13.73 0.72 1.30
CA LYS A 134 14.76 0.88 0.27
C LYS A 134 14.68 2.33 -0.22
N PRO A 135 15.77 3.10 -0.14
CA PRO A 135 15.76 4.49 -0.55
C PRO A 135 15.27 4.58 -2.00
N ARG A 136 14.20 5.34 -2.20
CA ARG A 136 13.61 5.54 -3.52
C ARG A 136 14.50 6.52 -4.27
N TRP A 137 15.05 6.09 -5.40
CA TRP A 137 15.84 6.96 -6.29
C TRP A 137 14.97 8.11 -6.81
N THR A 138 15.29 9.33 -6.38
CA THR A 138 14.66 10.57 -6.89
C THR A 138 15.27 10.96 -8.24
N ASN A 139 14.65 11.92 -8.94
CA ASN A 139 15.23 12.44 -10.18
C ASN A 139 16.53 13.21 -9.92
N SER A 140 16.62 14.00 -8.83
CA SER A 140 17.85 14.69 -8.45
C SER A 140 19.00 13.71 -8.15
N MET A 141 18.71 12.61 -7.44
CA MET A 141 19.67 11.53 -7.23
C MET A 141 20.15 10.89 -8.54
N LYS A 142 19.30 10.82 -9.57
CA LYS A 142 19.72 10.30 -10.88
C LYS A 142 20.58 11.31 -11.64
N GLU A 143 20.21 12.59 -11.64
CA GLU A 143 21.01 13.65 -12.27
C GLU A 143 22.42 13.70 -11.68
N LYS A 144 22.53 13.63 -10.35
CA LYS A 144 23.83 13.54 -9.66
C LYS A 144 24.58 12.26 -10.01
N LEU A 145 23.88 11.14 -10.18
CA LEU A 145 24.50 9.88 -10.60
C LEU A 145 25.18 10.04 -11.96
N TYR A 146 24.50 10.67 -12.93
CA TYR A 146 25.09 10.98 -14.22
C TYR A 146 26.27 11.93 -14.09
N LYS A 147 26.15 12.99 -13.29
CA LYS A 147 27.22 13.98 -13.08
C LYS A 147 28.50 13.36 -12.49
N TYR A 148 28.39 12.56 -11.44
CA TYR A 148 29.56 12.01 -10.74
C TYR A 148 30.13 10.77 -11.42
N PHE A 149 29.30 9.99 -12.11
CA PHE A 149 29.73 8.73 -12.72
C PHE A 149 29.72 8.76 -14.25
N GLU A 150 29.69 9.93 -14.88
CA GLU A 150 29.68 10.10 -16.33
C GLU A 150 30.76 9.26 -17.02
N HIS A 151 32.00 9.33 -16.51
CA HIS A 151 33.12 8.56 -17.04
C HIS A 151 32.86 7.03 -17.00
N TYR A 152 32.27 6.51 -15.93
CA TYR A 152 31.95 5.07 -15.82
C TYR A 152 30.78 4.67 -16.72
N LEU A 153 29.82 5.58 -16.92
CA LEU A 153 28.68 5.37 -17.80
C LEU A 153 29.10 5.35 -19.26
N SER A 154 29.95 6.29 -19.67
CA SER A 154 30.49 6.39 -21.03
C SER A 154 31.43 5.23 -21.36
N ASN A 155 32.29 4.82 -20.41
CA ASN A 155 33.24 3.73 -20.60
C ASN A 155 32.67 2.36 -20.21
N ASN A 156 31.42 2.30 -19.78
CA ASN A 156 30.72 1.06 -19.46
C ASN A 156 31.45 0.21 -18.39
N THR A 157 32.05 0.90 -17.42
CA THR A 157 32.79 0.35 -16.28
C THR A 157 32.04 0.63 -14.98
N LEU A 158 32.53 0.10 -13.86
CA LEU A 158 31.94 0.34 -12.54
C LEU A 158 32.91 1.13 -11.65
N PRO A 159 32.40 2.05 -10.81
CA PRO A 159 33.22 2.76 -9.87
C PRO A 159 33.77 1.86 -8.77
N GLY A 160 34.95 2.22 -8.27
CA GLY A 160 35.56 1.63 -7.10
C GLY A 160 34.78 1.96 -5.83
N SER A 161 35.05 1.22 -4.75
CA SER A 161 34.40 1.49 -3.45
C SER A 161 34.80 2.85 -2.86
N VAL A 162 36.05 3.27 -3.04
CA VAL A 162 36.55 4.55 -2.53
C VAL A 162 35.80 5.73 -3.16
N GLU A 163 35.60 5.70 -4.47
CA GLU A 163 34.89 6.73 -5.23
C GLU A 163 33.42 6.80 -4.81
N CYS A 164 32.76 5.65 -4.63
CA CYS A 164 31.39 5.62 -4.11
C CYS A 164 31.28 6.24 -2.72
N ARG A 165 32.24 6.01 -1.81
CA ARG A 165 32.25 6.64 -0.49
C ARG A 165 32.40 8.15 -0.58
N GLN A 166 33.33 8.63 -1.39
CA GLN A 166 33.55 10.07 -1.57
C GLN A 166 32.27 10.77 -2.06
N VAL A 167 31.56 10.16 -3.01
CA VAL A 167 30.29 10.71 -3.50
C VAL A 167 29.19 10.68 -2.43
N ILE A 168 29.12 9.64 -1.59
CA ILE A 168 28.18 9.60 -0.44
C ILE A 168 28.48 10.70 0.57
N GLU A 169 29.76 10.97 0.83
CA GLU A 169 30.19 12.02 1.77
C GLU A 169 29.87 13.42 1.26
N GLN A 170 30.08 13.64 -0.05
CA GLN A 170 29.84 14.93 -0.71
C GLN A 170 28.36 15.24 -0.89
N GLU A 171 27.51 14.23 -1.10
CA GLU A 171 26.11 14.43 -1.47
C GLU A 171 25.14 14.00 -0.34
N PRO A 172 24.47 14.97 0.32
CA PRO A 172 23.55 14.68 1.42
C PRO A 172 22.43 13.70 1.07
N GLU A 173 21.97 13.70 -0.19
CA GLU A 173 20.91 12.81 -0.68
C GLU A 173 21.33 11.33 -0.72
N TYR A 174 22.64 11.06 -0.80
CA TYR A 174 23.17 9.71 -0.84
C TYR A 174 23.55 9.15 0.53
N ARG A 175 23.46 9.92 1.61
CA ARG A 175 23.80 9.46 2.98
C ARG A 175 23.00 8.26 3.45
N THR A 176 21.83 8.03 2.87
CA THR A 176 20.98 6.87 3.17
C THR A 176 21.27 5.65 2.29
N LEU A 177 22.15 5.80 1.29
CA LEU A 177 22.55 4.74 0.38
C LEU A 177 23.81 4.03 0.89
N THR A 178 23.94 2.76 0.53
CA THR A 178 25.19 2.02 0.66
C THR A 178 26.04 2.17 -0.60
N GLU A 179 27.36 1.97 -0.50
CA GLU A 179 28.26 1.91 -1.66
C GLU A 179 27.75 0.91 -2.72
N ALA A 180 27.25 -0.25 -2.26
CA ALA A 180 26.69 -1.28 -3.12
C ALA A 180 25.44 -0.80 -3.88
N ALA A 181 24.60 0.04 -3.25
CA ALA A 181 23.43 0.61 -3.91
C ALA A 181 23.83 1.56 -5.05
N LEU A 182 24.86 2.39 -4.85
CA LEU A 182 25.41 3.26 -5.89
C LEU A 182 26.04 2.48 -7.04
N LYS A 183 26.90 1.49 -6.75
CA LYS A 183 27.47 0.61 -7.80
C LYS A 183 26.38 -0.11 -8.60
N THR A 184 25.36 -0.61 -7.91
CA THR A 184 24.21 -1.27 -8.55
C THR A 184 23.45 -0.30 -9.46
N ALA A 185 23.29 0.95 -9.05
CA ALA A 185 22.65 1.98 -9.87
C ALA A 185 23.45 2.26 -11.15
N VAL A 186 24.77 2.45 -11.04
CA VAL A 186 25.66 2.62 -12.22
C VAL A 186 25.60 1.39 -13.12
N ALA A 187 25.64 0.18 -12.57
CA ALA A 187 25.55 -1.06 -13.34
C ALA A 187 24.22 -1.18 -14.11
N ASN A 188 23.10 -0.83 -13.46
CA ASN A 188 21.78 -0.83 -14.10
C ASN A 188 21.70 0.21 -15.21
N GLU A 189 22.33 1.37 -15.02
CA GLU A 189 22.36 2.43 -16.00
C GLU A 189 23.20 2.05 -17.22
N ASN A 190 24.39 1.48 -17.03
CA ASN A 190 25.19 0.87 -18.09
C ASN A 190 24.39 -0.17 -18.89
N LYS A 191 23.64 -1.04 -18.19
CA LYS A 191 22.78 -2.03 -18.84
C LYS A 191 21.66 -1.37 -19.65
N ARG A 192 21.10 -0.24 -19.19
CA ARG A 192 20.07 0.51 -19.91
C ARG A 192 20.66 1.15 -21.17
N ILE A 193 21.80 1.81 -21.07
CA ILE A 193 22.52 2.44 -22.19
C ILE A 193 22.83 1.38 -23.26
N ARG A 194 23.41 0.23 -22.89
CA ARG A 194 23.69 -0.87 -23.83
C ARG A 194 22.44 -1.34 -24.60
N LYS A 195 21.28 -1.42 -23.94
CA LYS A 195 20.03 -1.84 -24.59
C LYS A 195 19.50 -0.82 -25.59
N VAL A 196 19.70 0.47 -25.30
CA VAL A 196 19.22 1.56 -26.16
C VAL A 196 20.11 1.72 -27.39
N TYR A 197 21.42 1.58 -27.21
CA TYR A 197 22.42 1.83 -28.24
C TYR A 197 23.06 0.57 -28.79
N HIS A 198 22.31 -0.54 -28.88
CA HIS A 198 22.79 -1.84 -29.36
C HIS A 198 23.91 -1.74 -30.43
N VAL A 199 25.15 -1.94 -29.95
CA VAL A 199 26.30 -2.48 -30.69
C VAL A 199 26.44 -3.92 -30.23
#